data_AF-A0A9D1IF78-F1
#
_entry.id   AF-A0A9D1IF78-F1
#
_cell.length_a   1.000
_cell.length_b   1.000
_cell.length_c   1.000
_cell.angle_alpha   90.00
_cell.angle_beta   90.00
_cell.angle_gamma   90.00
#
_symmetry.space_group_name_H-M   'P 1'
#
loop_
_entity.id
_entity.type
_entity.pdbx_description
1 polymer ?
#
loop_
_entity_poly.entity_id
_entity_poly.type
_entity_poly.pdbx_seq_one_letter_code
_entity_poly.pdbx_strand_id
1 'polypeptide(L)'
;MAFPKGKTEDLYFHDGKFRIMQVADIQDTQATSRDTLQFLAAALDRARPDLVVFTGDQFKGYGVSFLVGDREENFKKAVQNLVSPLETRGIPFVFVFGNHDDQAFGISKEKQLALYQAHKNCLSVAGDESLAGLCNQYVNLRSEDGGRIVFNLYLLDSLSTTLDGKCASVTPGQLDWYRSVRDCLREQAGDYVPSILFQHIPVPEMWEVLKEVPKSHKPHAPGFRDHAGKFYAIDERYLQKGNCDFLLETPATPAENSGEFAAFSEKGDTLAMFFGHDHNNSFVSRRGNMLLGYTQGCGFNVYGPRLNRGVRIFDLSEADPRHFTTYTLLYRDLFTAKDIQNKAKYLLYSYAPPSVESVLPTLKKLGAAAAAAAVGGAAYALWKKRR
;
A
#
# COMPACT_ATOMS: atom_id res chain seq x y z
N MET A 1 -20.01 -14.46 22.44
CA MET A 1 -18.97 -15.26 21.76
C MET A 1 -17.63 -14.57 21.96
N ALA A 2 -16.52 -15.32 21.94
CA ALA A 2 -15.20 -14.70 21.89
C ALA A 2 -15.01 -14.03 20.51
N PHE A 3 -14.42 -12.84 20.47
CA PHE A 3 -14.07 -12.20 19.20
C PHE A 3 -13.06 -13.07 18.44
N PRO A 4 -13.17 -13.19 17.10
CA PRO A 4 -12.11 -13.77 16.30
C PRO A 4 -10.79 -13.04 16.55
N LYS A 5 -9.68 -13.79 16.53
CA LYS A 5 -8.33 -13.23 16.70
C LYS A 5 -8.04 -12.18 15.62
N GLY A 6 -7.12 -11.26 15.94
CA GLY A 6 -6.77 -10.14 15.08
C GLY A 6 -7.58 -8.87 15.33
N LYS A 7 -8.39 -8.81 16.39
CA LYS A 7 -8.99 -7.55 16.83
C LYS A 7 -7.91 -6.61 17.37
N THR A 8 -7.81 -5.39 16.85
CA THR A 8 -6.99 -4.33 17.46
C THR A 8 -7.74 -3.62 18.59
N GLU A 9 -7.14 -2.57 19.16
CA GLU A 9 -7.89 -1.60 19.95
C GLU A 9 -9.03 -0.98 19.10
N ASP A 10 -10.18 -0.73 19.74
CA ASP A 10 -11.30 -0.01 19.11
C ASP A 10 -10.92 1.48 19.00
N LEU A 11 -11.25 2.12 17.88
CA LEU A 11 -11.13 3.57 17.71
C LEU A 11 -12.52 4.20 17.69
N TYR A 12 -12.60 5.52 17.84
CA TYR A 12 -13.87 6.21 18.06
C TYR A 12 -14.02 7.36 17.08
N PHE A 13 -15.24 7.56 16.58
CA PHE A 13 -15.59 8.80 15.90
C PHE A 13 -15.49 9.97 16.89
N HIS A 14 -15.04 11.12 16.40
CA HIS A 14 -14.94 12.36 17.16
C HIS A 14 -15.69 13.46 16.40
N ASP A 15 -16.62 14.14 17.06
CA ASP A 15 -17.54 15.10 16.43
C ASP A 15 -18.25 14.49 15.19
N GLY A 16 -18.63 13.20 15.30
CA GLY A 16 -19.27 12.42 14.24
C GLY A 16 -18.42 12.17 12.99
N LYS A 17 -17.09 12.37 13.05
CA LYS A 17 -16.18 12.18 11.91
C LYS A 17 -15.01 11.26 12.27
N PHE A 18 -14.46 10.63 11.24
CA PHE A 18 -13.22 9.86 11.35
C PHE A 18 -12.43 9.95 10.04
N ARG A 19 -11.14 10.24 10.12
CA ARG A 19 -10.24 10.39 8.98
C ARG A 19 -9.13 9.36 8.99
N ILE A 20 -8.99 8.64 7.88
CA ILE A 20 -7.90 7.69 7.66
C ILE A 20 -6.94 8.26 6.62
N MET A 21 -5.64 8.12 6.84
CA MET A 21 -4.61 8.37 5.84
C MET A 21 -3.93 7.05 5.47
N GLN A 22 -4.10 6.59 4.24
CA GLN A 22 -3.36 5.47 3.67
C GLN A 22 -2.03 5.94 3.10
N VAL A 23 -0.97 5.22 3.46
CA VAL A 23 0.39 5.43 2.95
C VAL A 23 0.91 4.12 2.37
N ALA A 24 1.29 4.13 1.10
CA ALA A 24 1.75 2.95 0.38
C ALA A 24 3.21 3.11 -0.09
N ASP A 25 3.93 1.99 -0.18
CA ASP A 25 5.18 1.85 -0.94
C ASP A 25 6.22 2.92 -0.65
N ILE A 26 6.56 3.05 0.64
CA ILE A 26 7.63 3.94 1.08
C ILE A 26 8.99 3.38 0.64
N GLN A 27 9.15 2.06 0.74
CA GLN A 27 10.35 1.27 0.46
C GLN A 27 11.64 2.01 0.83
N ASP A 28 11.72 2.43 2.08
CA ASP A 28 12.88 3.15 2.60
C ASP A 28 13.85 2.20 3.33
N THR A 29 14.95 2.76 3.83
CA THR A 29 15.95 2.03 4.61
C THR A 29 16.35 2.85 5.83
N GLN A 30 17.35 2.39 6.59
CA GLN A 30 17.91 3.15 7.71
C GLN A 30 18.49 4.51 7.29
N ALA A 31 18.87 4.64 6.01
CA ALA A 31 19.26 5.89 5.38
C ALA A 31 18.02 6.59 4.81
N THR A 32 17.08 6.88 5.71
CA THR A 32 15.73 7.33 5.37
C THR A 32 15.77 8.62 4.56
N SER A 33 14.95 8.68 3.50
CA SER A 33 14.90 9.85 2.65
C SER A 33 14.34 11.05 3.41
N ARG A 34 15.08 12.16 3.39
CA ARG A 34 14.59 13.44 3.91
C ARG A 34 13.37 13.94 3.15
N ASP A 35 13.32 13.68 1.84
CA ASP A 35 12.18 14.06 1.00
C ASP A 35 10.91 13.26 1.40
N THR A 36 11.05 11.96 1.71
CA THR A 36 9.94 11.14 2.23
C THR A 36 9.46 11.67 3.58
N LEU A 37 10.37 11.89 4.54
CA LEU A 37 9.99 12.33 5.89
C LEU A 37 9.38 13.74 5.89
N GLN A 38 9.93 14.66 5.08
CA GLN A 38 9.39 16.00 4.91
C GLN A 38 7.98 15.95 4.33
N PHE A 39 7.76 15.12 3.30
CA PHE A 39 6.45 14.96 2.69
C PHE A 39 5.45 14.33 3.67
N LEU A 40 5.81 13.23 4.32
CA LEU A 40 4.96 12.54 5.27
C LEU A 40 4.55 13.46 6.43
N ALA A 41 5.50 14.22 7.00
CA ALA A 41 5.20 15.18 8.07
C ALA A 41 4.20 16.26 7.61
N ALA A 42 4.41 16.86 6.44
CA ALA A 42 3.51 17.88 5.92
C ALA A 42 2.13 17.32 5.53
N ALA A 43 2.07 16.09 5.02
CA ALA A 43 0.82 15.41 4.73
C ALA A 43 0.02 15.13 6.02
N LEU A 44 0.68 14.67 7.08
CA LEU A 44 0.07 14.51 8.41
C LEU A 44 -0.46 15.84 8.96
N ASP A 45 0.31 16.93 8.84
CA ASP A 45 -0.12 18.26 9.29
C ASP A 45 -1.32 18.79 8.50
N ARG A 46 -1.34 18.54 7.18
CA ARG A 46 -2.42 18.99 6.29
C ARG A 46 -3.69 18.17 6.46
N ALA A 47 -3.57 16.86 6.61
CA ALA A 47 -4.70 15.94 6.69
C ALA A 47 -5.27 15.85 8.10
N ARG A 48 -4.42 15.87 9.14
CA ARG A 48 -4.76 15.58 10.54
C ARG A 48 -5.62 14.30 10.66
N PRO A 49 -5.10 13.14 10.23
CA PRO A 49 -5.85 11.90 10.30
C PRO A 49 -5.96 11.39 11.74
N ASP A 50 -7.06 10.69 12.03
CA ASP A 50 -7.27 9.96 13.27
C ASP A 50 -6.53 8.62 13.26
N LEU A 51 -6.29 8.06 12.07
CA LEU A 51 -5.54 6.82 11.88
C LEU A 51 -4.68 6.87 10.62
N VAL A 52 -3.45 6.35 10.70
CA VAL A 52 -2.64 6.03 9.52
C VAL A 52 -2.68 4.53 9.23
N VAL A 53 -2.91 4.16 7.97
CA VAL A 53 -2.83 2.77 7.50
C VAL A 53 -1.67 2.65 6.52
N PHE A 54 -0.63 1.88 6.88
CA PHE A 54 0.44 1.56 5.93
C PHE A 54 0.12 0.28 5.15
N THR A 55 0.01 0.37 3.82
CA THR A 55 -0.38 -0.75 2.96
C THR A 55 0.79 -1.48 2.34
N GLY A 56 1.74 -1.88 3.18
CA GLY A 56 2.90 -2.70 2.81
C GLY A 56 4.03 -1.95 2.14
N ASP A 57 5.14 -2.67 1.99
CA ASP A 57 6.38 -2.19 1.37
C ASP A 57 6.88 -0.91 2.04
N GLN A 58 6.82 -0.89 3.37
CA GLN A 58 7.39 0.20 4.16
C GLN A 58 8.91 0.22 3.99
N PHE A 59 9.54 -0.96 3.89
CA PHE A 59 10.98 -1.08 3.73
C PHE A 59 11.39 -1.79 2.45
N LYS A 60 12.52 -1.32 1.91
CA LYS A 60 13.23 -1.99 0.85
C LYS A 60 14.01 -3.17 1.43
N GLY A 61 13.35 -4.27 1.80
CA GLY A 61 13.99 -5.41 2.50
C GLY A 61 15.20 -5.99 1.76
N TYR A 62 15.16 -5.98 0.43
CA TYR A 62 16.26 -6.37 -0.48
C TYR A 62 17.40 -5.34 -0.57
N GLY A 63 17.29 -4.20 0.10
CA GLY A 63 18.24 -3.10 0.05
C GLY A 63 19.58 -3.48 0.67
N VAL A 64 20.65 -3.44 -0.14
CA VAL A 64 22.02 -3.74 0.32
C VAL A 64 22.51 -2.83 1.46
N SER A 65 21.88 -1.68 1.69
CA SER A 65 22.23 -0.82 2.83
C SER A 65 21.96 -1.50 4.16
N PHE A 66 20.93 -2.36 4.27
CA PHE A 66 20.66 -3.11 5.49
C PHE A 66 21.74 -4.15 5.82
N LEU A 67 22.52 -4.58 4.81
CA LEU A 67 23.61 -5.55 4.98
C LEU A 67 24.90 -4.93 5.55
N VAL A 68 24.97 -3.60 5.65
CA VAL A 68 26.16 -2.90 6.14
C VAL A 68 26.03 -2.68 7.65
N GLY A 69 26.89 -3.35 8.42
CA GLY A 69 26.87 -3.27 9.88
C GLY A 69 25.80 -4.17 10.50
N ASP A 70 25.27 -3.77 11.66
CA ASP A 70 24.21 -4.52 12.34
C ASP A 70 22.87 -4.32 11.64
N ARG A 71 22.32 -5.42 11.10
CA ARG A 71 21.08 -5.39 10.34
C ARG A 71 19.86 -5.09 11.20
N GLU A 72 19.80 -5.63 12.41
CA GLU A 72 18.65 -5.46 13.30
C GLU A 72 18.60 -4.02 13.80
N GLU A 73 19.74 -3.44 14.17
CA GLU A 73 19.84 -2.03 14.54
C GLU A 73 19.50 -1.10 13.35
N ASN A 74 19.94 -1.45 12.13
CA ASN A 74 19.55 -0.72 10.93
C ASN A 74 18.04 -0.76 10.70
N PHE A 75 17.39 -1.92 10.88
CA PHE A 75 15.94 -2.05 10.73
C PHE A 75 15.19 -1.27 11.80
N LYS A 76 15.62 -1.38 13.06
CA LYS A 76 15.08 -0.61 14.18
C LYS A 76 15.16 0.89 13.92
N LYS A 77 16.31 1.38 13.43
CA LYS A 77 16.48 2.78 13.04
C LYS A 77 15.56 3.19 11.88
N ALA A 78 15.37 2.32 10.89
CA ALA A 78 14.46 2.58 9.77
C ALA A 78 13.01 2.71 10.26
N VAL A 79 12.55 1.79 11.12
CA VAL A 79 11.24 1.84 11.78
C VAL A 79 11.09 3.14 12.57
N GLN A 80 12.04 3.43 13.46
CA GLN A 80 12.02 4.65 14.28
C GLN A 80 11.91 5.91 13.43
N ASN A 81 12.70 6.04 12.35
CA ASN A 81 12.64 7.20 11.47
C ASN A 81 11.28 7.33 10.78
N LEU A 82 10.71 6.21 10.30
CA LEU A 82 9.43 6.19 9.59
C LEU A 82 8.26 6.58 10.51
N VAL A 83 8.23 6.05 11.73
CA VAL A 83 7.10 6.25 12.66
C VAL A 83 7.20 7.54 13.47
N SER A 84 8.41 8.12 13.61
CA SER A 84 8.63 9.33 14.41
C SER A 84 7.72 10.53 14.03
N PRO A 85 7.43 10.82 12.75
CA PRO A 85 6.46 11.86 12.39
C PRO A 85 5.05 11.62 12.95
N LEU A 86 4.63 10.36 13.10
CA LEU A 86 3.34 9.99 13.69
C LEU A 86 3.40 10.05 15.22
N GLU A 87 4.46 9.52 15.83
CA GLU A 87 4.65 9.52 17.28
C GLU A 87 4.66 10.95 17.85
N THR A 88 5.38 11.86 17.20
CA THR A 88 5.44 13.27 17.59
C THR A 88 4.10 13.99 17.52
N ARG A 89 3.15 13.45 16.76
CA ARG A 89 1.78 13.96 16.61
C ARG A 89 0.75 13.18 17.42
N GLY A 90 1.17 12.08 18.08
CA GLY A 90 0.27 11.18 18.78
C GLY A 90 -0.73 10.45 17.87
N ILE A 91 -0.45 10.33 16.57
CA ILE A 91 -1.35 9.69 15.61
C ILE A 91 -1.12 8.17 15.63
N PRO A 92 -2.15 7.35 15.89
CA PRO A 92 -2.04 5.91 15.85
C PRO A 92 -1.87 5.39 14.42
N PHE A 93 -1.30 4.20 14.29
CA PHE A 93 -1.18 3.53 13.01
C PHE A 93 -1.38 2.02 13.11
N VAL A 94 -1.83 1.47 11.99
CA VAL A 94 -1.86 0.04 11.69
C VAL A 94 -1.17 -0.20 10.35
N PHE A 95 -0.81 -1.44 10.06
CA PHE A 95 -0.15 -1.79 8.82
C PHE A 95 -0.44 -3.22 8.38
N VAL A 96 -0.29 -3.46 7.09
CA VAL A 96 -0.06 -4.78 6.51
C VAL A 96 1.36 -4.84 5.97
N PHE A 97 1.89 -6.04 5.78
CA PHE A 97 3.16 -6.24 5.10
C PHE A 97 2.98 -6.26 3.58
N GLY A 98 4.01 -5.82 2.88
CA GLY A 98 4.16 -6.01 1.44
C GLY A 98 5.19 -7.08 1.10
N ASN A 99 5.33 -7.38 -0.19
CA ASN A 99 6.20 -8.44 -0.65
C ASN A 99 7.69 -8.12 -0.43
N HIS A 100 8.07 -6.84 -0.38
CA HIS A 100 9.45 -6.43 -0.15
C HIS A 100 9.84 -6.39 1.33
N ASP A 101 8.87 -6.33 2.24
CA ASP A 101 9.15 -6.45 3.69
C ASP A 101 9.60 -7.88 4.06
N ASP A 102 9.07 -8.90 3.36
CA ASP A 102 9.51 -10.30 3.48
C ASP A 102 10.92 -10.55 2.95
N GLN A 103 11.45 -9.64 2.12
CA GLN A 103 12.80 -9.76 1.56
C GLN A 103 13.89 -9.24 2.51
N ALA A 104 13.53 -8.89 3.74
CA ALA A 104 14.43 -8.43 4.78
C ALA A 104 15.32 -9.55 5.36
N PHE A 105 16.05 -10.30 4.51
CA PHE A 105 16.87 -11.47 4.87
C PHE A 105 17.52 -11.41 6.27
N GLY A 106 17.07 -12.24 7.20
CA GLY A 106 17.56 -12.28 8.58
C GLY A 106 16.75 -11.47 9.60
N ILE A 107 15.73 -10.74 9.16
CA ILE A 107 14.73 -10.06 10.01
C ILE A 107 13.34 -10.58 9.60
N SER A 108 12.77 -11.48 10.40
CA SER A 108 11.44 -12.06 10.12
C SER A 108 10.31 -11.04 10.30
N LYS A 109 9.13 -11.30 9.75
CA LYS A 109 7.94 -10.47 9.93
C LYS A 109 7.59 -10.29 11.42
N GLU A 110 7.77 -11.31 12.25
CA GLU A 110 7.54 -11.23 13.70
C GLU A 110 8.51 -10.27 14.38
N LYS A 111 9.80 -10.30 13.98
CA LYS A 111 10.78 -9.32 14.46
C LYS A 111 10.41 -7.91 14.01
N GLN A 112 9.99 -7.74 12.76
CA GLN A 112 9.55 -6.44 12.25
C GLN A 112 8.33 -5.93 13.02
N LEU A 113 7.33 -6.79 13.25
CA LEU A 113 6.16 -6.47 14.07
C LEU A 113 6.57 -6.05 15.48
N ALA A 114 7.46 -6.77 16.13
CA ALA A 114 7.95 -6.42 17.46
C ALA A 114 8.65 -5.04 17.49
N LEU A 115 9.39 -4.69 16.43
CA LEU A 115 9.98 -3.35 16.29
C LEU A 115 8.91 -2.27 16.15
N TYR A 116 7.85 -2.49 15.37
CA TYR A 116 6.73 -1.56 15.27
C TYR A 116 5.96 -1.44 16.59
N GLN A 117 5.69 -2.55 17.28
CA GLN A 117 4.95 -2.59 18.55
C GLN A 117 5.72 -1.97 19.73
N ALA A 118 7.03 -1.74 19.58
CA ALA A 118 7.80 -0.96 20.55
C ALA A 118 7.39 0.53 20.59
N HIS A 119 6.66 1.00 19.58
CA HIS A 119 6.13 2.36 19.48
C HIS A 119 4.69 2.43 20.00
N LYS A 120 4.42 3.39 20.90
CA LYS A 120 3.14 3.46 21.65
C LYS A 120 1.91 3.65 20.78
N ASN A 121 2.08 4.20 19.59
CA ASN A 121 1.03 4.50 18.63
C ASN A 121 0.83 3.38 17.60
N CYS A 122 1.57 2.27 17.67
CA CYS A 122 1.31 1.09 16.86
C CYS A 122 0.16 0.29 17.45
N LEU A 123 -0.93 0.13 16.68
CA LEU A 123 -2.09 -0.68 17.07
C LEU A 123 -2.09 -2.07 16.41
N SER A 124 -1.12 -2.35 15.54
CA SER A 124 -1.06 -3.63 14.83
C SER A 124 -0.82 -4.81 15.77
N VAL A 125 -1.55 -5.88 15.54
CA VAL A 125 -1.45 -7.16 16.26
C VAL A 125 -1.01 -8.28 15.32
N ALA A 126 -0.45 -9.35 15.87
CA ALA A 126 0.00 -10.50 15.07
C ALA A 126 -1.15 -11.18 14.29
N GLY A 127 -2.37 -11.15 14.85
CA GLY A 127 -3.53 -11.83 14.27
C GLY A 127 -3.67 -13.27 14.76
N ASP A 128 -4.31 -14.10 13.95
CA ASP A 128 -4.39 -15.54 14.20
C ASP A 128 -3.17 -16.26 13.61
N GLU A 129 -2.32 -16.81 14.48
CA GLU A 129 -1.11 -17.56 14.10
C GLU A 129 -1.40 -18.82 13.26
N SER A 130 -2.65 -19.28 13.19
CA SER A 130 -3.05 -20.40 12.32
C SER A 130 -3.27 -20.00 10.86
N LEU A 131 -3.32 -18.69 10.56
CA LEU A 131 -3.51 -18.17 9.21
C LEU A 131 -2.16 -17.98 8.50
N ALA A 132 -2.21 -17.99 7.17
CA ALA A 132 -1.08 -17.55 6.36
C ALA A 132 -0.84 -16.04 6.52
N GLY A 133 0.44 -15.63 6.47
CA GLY A 133 0.84 -14.25 6.67
C GLY A 133 0.82 -13.82 8.14
N LEU A 134 1.08 -12.54 8.38
CA LEU A 134 1.09 -11.93 9.71
C LEU A 134 0.35 -10.59 9.68
N CYS A 135 -0.28 -10.22 10.79
CA CYS A 135 -1.11 -9.01 10.88
C CYS A 135 -2.38 -9.07 10.01
N ASN A 136 -2.98 -10.25 9.86
CA ASN A 136 -4.39 -10.35 9.48
C ASN A 136 -5.23 -9.85 10.67
N GLN A 137 -5.79 -8.65 10.53
CA GLN A 137 -6.36 -7.91 11.64
C GLN A 137 -7.56 -7.04 11.23
N TYR A 138 -8.31 -6.58 12.21
CA TYR A 138 -9.44 -5.69 12.00
C TYR A 138 -9.56 -4.64 13.10
N VAL A 139 -9.99 -3.44 12.70
CA VAL A 139 -10.14 -2.27 13.55
C VAL A 139 -11.60 -1.85 13.54
N ASN A 140 -12.27 -1.93 14.68
CA ASN A 140 -13.61 -1.38 14.80
C ASN A 140 -13.54 0.12 15.06
N LEU A 141 -14.36 0.87 14.34
CA LEU A 141 -14.65 2.26 14.63
C LEU A 141 -16.00 2.34 15.33
N ARG A 142 -16.01 2.79 16.58
CA ARG A 142 -17.19 2.89 17.42
C ARG A 142 -17.75 4.29 17.41
N SER A 143 -19.04 4.41 17.70
CA SER A 143 -19.69 5.70 17.92
C SER A 143 -18.96 6.50 18.99
N GLU A 144 -19.12 7.82 18.96
CA GLU A 144 -18.46 8.72 19.92
C GLU A 144 -18.75 8.38 21.39
N ASP A 145 -19.96 7.88 21.69
CA ASP A 145 -20.35 7.39 23.01
C ASP A 145 -19.83 5.97 23.35
N GLY A 146 -19.16 5.32 22.40
CA GLY A 146 -18.65 3.96 22.49
C GLY A 146 -19.74 2.88 22.49
N GLY A 147 -21.01 3.21 22.31
CA GLY A 147 -22.12 2.26 22.42
C GLY A 147 -22.21 1.28 21.25
N ARG A 148 -21.83 1.70 20.04
CA ARG A 148 -22.09 0.96 18.79
C ARG A 148 -20.81 0.75 17.99
N ILE A 149 -20.74 -0.35 17.24
CA ILE A 149 -19.75 -0.53 16.18
C ILE A 149 -20.34 0.08 14.91
N VAL A 150 -19.74 1.15 14.42
CA VAL A 150 -20.27 1.97 13.32
C VAL A 150 -19.64 1.57 11.99
N PHE A 151 -18.35 1.26 12.00
CA PHE A 151 -17.57 0.91 10.81
C PHE A 151 -16.46 -0.08 11.18
N ASN A 152 -15.96 -0.85 10.22
CA ASN A 152 -14.81 -1.74 10.42
C ASN A 152 -13.75 -1.56 9.34
N LEU A 153 -12.47 -1.63 9.71
CA LEU A 153 -11.37 -1.70 8.76
C LEU A 153 -10.80 -3.11 8.78
N TYR A 154 -10.74 -3.77 7.63
CA TYR A 154 -10.01 -5.01 7.47
C TYR A 154 -8.59 -4.71 6.98
N LEU A 155 -7.62 -5.37 7.57
CA LEU A 155 -6.23 -5.37 7.13
C LEU A 155 -5.80 -6.81 6.91
N LEU A 156 -5.50 -7.15 5.65
CA LEU A 156 -5.21 -8.52 5.25
C LEU A 156 -3.79 -8.62 4.69
N ASP A 157 -2.99 -9.56 5.20
CA ASP A 157 -1.69 -9.87 4.62
C ASP A 157 -1.93 -10.61 3.31
N SER A 158 -1.81 -9.89 2.19
CA SER A 158 -1.95 -10.45 0.85
C SER A 158 -0.81 -11.38 0.44
N LEU A 159 0.07 -11.73 1.38
CA LEU A 159 1.24 -12.57 1.22
C LEU A 159 2.28 -11.91 0.31
N SER A 160 3.24 -12.70 -0.16
CA SER A 160 4.40 -12.23 -0.91
C SER A 160 4.44 -12.83 -2.31
N THR A 161 5.64 -12.93 -2.88
CA THR A 161 5.88 -13.53 -4.19
C THR A 161 5.97 -15.05 -4.08
N THR A 162 5.33 -15.77 -5.01
CA THR A 162 5.50 -17.21 -5.20
C THR A 162 6.87 -17.53 -5.82
N LEU A 163 7.31 -18.79 -5.75
CA LEU A 163 8.64 -19.21 -6.23
C LEU A 163 8.88 -18.93 -7.73
N ASP A 164 7.83 -18.87 -8.54
CA ASP A 164 7.87 -18.52 -9.96
C ASP A 164 7.84 -17.00 -10.22
N GLY A 165 7.93 -16.17 -9.17
CA GLY A 165 8.01 -14.72 -9.27
C GLY A 165 6.66 -14.01 -9.38
N LYS A 166 5.53 -14.73 -9.24
CA LYS A 166 4.18 -14.17 -9.32
C LYS A 166 3.67 -13.72 -7.95
N CYS A 167 2.62 -12.91 -7.94
CA CYS A 167 1.97 -12.53 -6.69
C CYS A 167 1.17 -13.71 -6.13
N ALA A 168 1.30 -13.97 -4.82
CA ALA A 168 0.52 -15.00 -4.15
C ALA A 168 -0.94 -14.55 -3.97
N SER A 169 -1.87 -15.51 -3.99
CA SER A 169 -3.28 -15.27 -3.69
C SER A 169 -3.54 -15.48 -2.20
N VAL A 170 -4.48 -14.72 -1.63
CA VAL A 170 -4.95 -14.97 -0.26
C VAL A 170 -5.54 -16.37 -0.14
N THR A 171 -5.36 -16.97 1.04
CA THR A 171 -5.73 -18.37 1.26
C THR A 171 -7.21 -18.55 1.63
N PRO A 172 -7.79 -19.74 1.42
CA PRO A 172 -9.13 -20.06 1.92
C PRO A 172 -9.28 -19.82 3.43
N GLY A 173 -8.26 -20.13 4.23
CA GLY A 173 -8.27 -19.88 5.68
C GLY A 173 -8.38 -18.39 6.04
N GLN A 174 -7.71 -17.51 5.30
CA GLN A 174 -7.86 -16.06 5.45
C GLN A 174 -9.28 -15.58 5.08
N LEU A 175 -9.88 -16.16 4.05
CA LEU A 175 -11.27 -15.84 3.68
C LEU A 175 -12.29 -16.34 4.72
N ASP A 176 -12.05 -17.53 5.30
CA ASP A 176 -12.87 -18.06 6.38
C ASP A 176 -12.73 -17.23 7.67
N TRP A 177 -11.52 -16.75 7.97
CA TRP A 177 -11.30 -15.79 9.05
C TRP A 177 -12.08 -14.49 8.81
N TYR A 178 -12.00 -13.89 7.62
CA TYR A 178 -12.79 -12.69 7.29
C TYR A 178 -14.29 -12.93 7.51
N ARG A 179 -14.85 -14.05 7.01
CA ARG A 179 -16.25 -14.42 7.22
C ARG A 179 -16.60 -14.53 8.70
N SER A 180 -15.72 -15.14 9.49
CA SER A 180 -15.91 -15.27 10.94
C SER A 180 -15.95 -13.90 11.65
N VAL A 181 -15.09 -12.96 11.25
CA VAL A 181 -15.10 -11.58 11.77
C VAL A 181 -16.38 -10.88 11.35
N ARG A 182 -16.72 -10.90 10.06
CA ARG A 182 -17.95 -10.30 9.52
C ARG A 182 -19.19 -10.77 10.27
N ASP A 183 -19.34 -12.08 10.43
CA ASP A 183 -20.52 -12.67 11.05
C ASP A 183 -20.56 -12.36 12.57
N CYS A 184 -19.41 -12.35 13.25
CA CYS A 184 -19.31 -11.91 14.65
C CYS A 184 -19.70 -10.43 14.83
N LEU A 185 -19.22 -9.55 13.94
CA LEU A 185 -19.56 -8.12 13.98
C LEU A 185 -21.04 -7.89 13.70
N ARG A 186 -21.63 -8.63 12.75
CA ARG A 186 -23.07 -8.60 12.47
C ARG A 186 -23.89 -8.97 13.70
N GLU A 187 -23.52 -10.04 14.41
CA GLU A 187 -24.23 -10.45 15.62
C GLU A 187 -24.22 -9.36 16.71
N GLN A 188 -23.13 -8.60 16.81
CA GLN A 188 -22.99 -7.54 17.82
C GLN A 188 -23.68 -6.23 17.41
N ALA A 189 -23.61 -5.87 16.14
CA ALA A 189 -24.20 -4.64 15.62
C ALA A 189 -25.69 -4.79 15.27
N GLY A 190 -26.19 -6.02 15.12
CA GLY A 190 -27.56 -6.33 14.69
C GLY A 190 -27.74 -6.31 13.16
N ASP A 191 -26.76 -5.81 12.41
CA ASP A 191 -26.69 -5.83 10.95
C ASP A 191 -25.23 -5.85 10.49
N TYR A 192 -24.99 -6.09 9.19
CA TYR A 192 -23.65 -6.07 8.64
C TYR A 192 -23.00 -4.68 8.75
N VAL A 193 -21.82 -4.63 9.37
CA VAL A 193 -21.06 -3.40 9.62
C VAL A 193 -20.36 -2.94 8.32
N PRO A 194 -20.56 -1.69 7.86
CA PRO A 194 -19.86 -1.19 6.69
C PRO A 194 -18.35 -1.20 6.90
N SER A 195 -17.60 -1.56 5.87
CA SER A 195 -16.15 -1.74 6.00
C SER A 195 -15.33 -1.36 4.77
N ILE A 196 -14.03 -1.15 4.99
CA ILE A 196 -13.01 -1.03 3.94
C ILE A 196 -11.91 -2.06 4.21
N LEU A 197 -11.46 -2.72 3.15
CA LEU A 197 -10.27 -3.56 3.17
C LEU A 197 -9.04 -2.76 2.72
N PHE A 198 -7.95 -2.90 3.47
CA PHE A 198 -6.62 -2.46 3.09
C PHE A 198 -5.71 -3.67 2.98
N GLN A 199 -5.04 -3.81 1.83
CA GLN A 199 -3.99 -4.80 1.64
C GLN A 199 -2.92 -4.29 0.69
N HIS A 200 -1.83 -5.04 0.54
CA HIS A 200 -0.73 -4.61 -0.32
C HIS A 200 -0.97 -4.99 -1.79
N ILE A 201 -1.01 -6.30 -2.09
CA ILE A 201 -1.16 -6.84 -3.44
C ILE A 201 -2.63 -6.71 -3.90
N PRO A 202 -2.88 -6.15 -5.10
CA PRO A 202 -4.23 -6.00 -5.64
C PRO A 202 -4.87 -7.33 -6.06
N VAL A 203 -6.20 -7.37 -5.99
CA VAL A 203 -6.99 -8.51 -6.50
C VAL A 203 -6.98 -8.60 -8.03
N PRO A 204 -7.13 -9.80 -8.63
CA PRO A 204 -7.16 -9.98 -10.09
C PRO A 204 -8.21 -9.13 -10.81
N GLU A 205 -9.31 -8.78 -10.14
CA GLU A 205 -10.38 -7.92 -10.64
C GLU A 205 -9.91 -6.52 -11.05
N MET A 206 -8.72 -6.09 -10.63
CA MET A 206 -8.11 -4.85 -11.13
C MET A 206 -7.88 -4.86 -12.64
N TRP A 207 -7.76 -6.03 -13.27
CA TRP A 207 -7.69 -6.13 -14.73
C TRP A 207 -9.03 -5.83 -15.42
N GLU A 208 -10.16 -6.07 -14.75
CA GLU A 208 -11.48 -5.89 -15.35
C GLU A 208 -11.91 -4.43 -15.43
N VAL A 209 -11.31 -3.57 -14.61
CA VAL A 209 -11.53 -2.12 -14.65
C VAL A 209 -10.58 -1.41 -15.63
N LEU A 210 -9.80 -2.18 -16.39
CA LEU A 210 -8.92 -1.71 -17.45
C LEU A 210 -9.44 -2.20 -18.81
N LYS A 211 -9.01 -1.52 -19.87
CA LYS A 211 -9.24 -1.93 -21.26
C LYS A 211 -7.94 -1.95 -22.04
N GLU A 212 -7.78 -2.97 -22.88
CA GLU A 212 -6.69 -3.01 -23.85
C GLU A 212 -6.90 -1.91 -24.91
N VAL A 213 -5.84 -1.16 -25.21
CA VAL A 213 -5.85 -0.02 -26.14
C VAL A 213 -4.65 -0.10 -27.08
N PRO A 214 -4.71 0.50 -28.28
CA PRO A 214 -3.53 0.60 -29.14
C PRO A 214 -2.48 1.51 -28.49
N LYS A 215 -1.20 1.28 -28.81
CA LYS A 215 -0.06 2.12 -28.35
C LYS A 215 -0.23 3.62 -28.68
N SER A 216 -1.01 3.96 -29.70
CA SER A 216 -1.30 5.36 -30.05
C SER A 216 -2.25 6.06 -29.06
N HIS A 217 -3.06 5.29 -28.31
CA HIS A 217 -3.94 5.83 -27.28
C HIS A 217 -3.13 6.34 -26.09
N LYS A 218 -3.43 7.53 -25.58
CA LYS A 218 -2.75 8.12 -24.42
C LYS A 218 -3.79 8.74 -23.46
N PRO A 219 -3.63 8.60 -22.13
CA PRO A 219 -2.57 7.83 -21.45
C PRO A 219 -2.75 6.31 -21.59
N HIS A 220 -1.67 5.56 -21.40
CA HIS A 220 -1.70 4.10 -21.27
C HIS A 220 -0.55 3.60 -20.40
N ALA A 221 -0.70 2.40 -19.85
CA ALA A 221 0.35 1.61 -19.23
C ALA A 221 0.76 0.43 -20.13
N PRO A 222 2.07 0.13 -20.27
CA PRO A 222 2.53 -1.06 -20.98
C PRO A 222 2.29 -2.32 -20.13
N GLY A 223 1.78 -3.38 -20.75
CA GLY A 223 1.63 -4.69 -20.10
C GLY A 223 2.96 -5.42 -19.93
N PHE A 224 3.05 -6.20 -18.85
CA PHE A 224 4.20 -7.03 -18.51
C PHE A 224 3.83 -8.52 -18.48
N ARG A 225 4.86 -9.39 -18.46
CA ARG A 225 4.71 -10.86 -18.40
C ARG A 225 3.74 -11.38 -19.46
N ASP A 226 2.64 -12.00 -19.06
CA ASP A 226 1.61 -12.57 -19.94
C ASP A 226 0.88 -11.50 -20.78
N HIS A 227 1.07 -10.22 -20.45
CA HIS A 227 0.54 -9.06 -21.16
C HIS A 227 1.61 -8.29 -21.95
N ALA A 228 2.82 -8.85 -22.11
CA ALA A 228 3.90 -8.20 -22.83
C ALA A 228 3.51 -7.81 -24.27
N GLY A 229 3.76 -6.55 -24.64
CA GLY A 229 3.44 -6.01 -25.97
C GLY A 229 2.04 -5.40 -26.09
N LYS A 230 1.21 -5.54 -25.06
CA LYS A 230 -0.11 -4.90 -24.97
C LYS A 230 -0.04 -3.60 -24.18
N PHE A 231 -1.06 -2.76 -24.33
CA PHE A 231 -1.18 -1.48 -23.63
C PHE A 231 -2.59 -1.35 -23.05
N TYR A 232 -2.68 -0.76 -21.87
CA TYR A 232 -3.93 -0.67 -21.11
C TYR A 232 -4.20 0.76 -20.69
N ALA A 233 -5.48 1.15 -20.69
CA ALA A 233 -5.96 2.38 -20.10
C ALA A 233 -7.04 2.04 -19.08
N ILE A 234 -7.30 2.96 -18.14
CA ILE A 234 -8.43 2.83 -17.24
C ILE A 234 -9.71 2.85 -18.08
N ASP A 235 -10.62 1.93 -17.80
CA ASP A 235 -11.92 1.92 -18.43
C ASP A 235 -12.85 2.92 -17.75
N GLU A 236 -13.17 4.00 -18.45
CA GLU A 236 -14.04 5.08 -17.96
C GLU A 236 -15.44 4.62 -17.52
N ARG A 237 -15.88 3.43 -17.93
CA ARG A 237 -17.15 2.84 -17.46
C ARG A 237 -17.14 2.53 -15.97
N TYR A 238 -15.96 2.25 -15.40
CA TYR A 238 -15.78 1.90 -13.99
C TYR A 238 -15.19 3.06 -13.18
N LEU A 239 -14.42 3.94 -13.81
CA LEU A 239 -13.68 5.02 -13.15
C LEU A 239 -14.59 6.00 -12.36
N GLN A 240 -14.27 6.18 -11.08
CA GLN A 240 -14.75 7.29 -10.26
C GLN A 240 -13.83 8.50 -10.46
N LYS A 241 -14.17 9.37 -11.41
CA LYS A 241 -13.32 10.51 -11.81
C LYS A 241 -13.01 11.44 -10.63
N GLY A 242 -11.82 12.06 -10.68
CA GLY A 242 -11.35 13.01 -9.67
C GLY A 242 -10.52 12.37 -8.54
N ASN A 243 -10.20 11.08 -8.64
CA ASN A 243 -9.48 10.32 -7.62
C ASN A 243 -8.01 10.11 -7.95
N CYS A 244 -7.40 11.14 -8.54
CA CYS A 244 -6.02 11.15 -9.03
C CYS A 244 -5.77 10.22 -10.23
N ASP A 245 -6.77 10.09 -11.11
CA ASP A 245 -6.95 9.13 -12.21
C ASP A 245 -5.76 8.90 -13.18
N PHE A 246 -4.72 8.18 -12.73
CA PHE A 246 -3.62 7.73 -13.58
C PHE A 246 -3.27 6.27 -13.40
N LEU A 247 -2.93 5.64 -14.53
CA LEU A 247 -2.38 4.29 -14.65
C LEU A 247 -1.10 4.39 -15.47
N LEU A 248 0.04 4.11 -14.85
CA LEU A 248 1.35 4.19 -15.51
C LEU A 248 2.08 2.84 -15.55
N GLU A 249 1.57 1.84 -14.83
CA GLU A 249 1.98 0.44 -14.92
C GLU A 249 0.77 -0.49 -14.79
N THR A 250 0.84 -1.66 -15.40
CA THR A 250 -0.25 -2.63 -15.29
C THR A 250 -0.23 -3.35 -13.95
N PRO A 251 -1.40 -3.72 -13.40
CA PRO A 251 -1.51 -4.40 -12.12
C PRO A 251 -0.62 -5.65 -12.00
N ALA A 252 0.13 -5.75 -10.92
CA ALA A 252 0.76 -7.00 -10.50
C ALA A 252 -0.16 -7.76 -9.54
N THR A 253 -1.10 -8.53 -10.11
CA THR A 253 -2.09 -9.32 -9.38
C THR A 253 -1.67 -10.79 -9.28
N PRO A 254 -2.28 -11.57 -8.37
CA PRO A 254 -2.14 -13.02 -8.39
C PRO A 254 -2.63 -13.61 -9.71
N ALA A 255 -2.02 -14.73 -10.12
CA ALA A 255 -2.41 -15.42 -11.35
C ALA A 255 -3.72 -16.20 -11.19
N GLU A 256 -3.96 -16.74 -10.00
CA GLU A 256 -5.18 -17.47 -9.67
C GLU A 256 -6.10 -16.58 -8.83
N ASN A 257 -7.36 -16.47 -9.25
CA ASN A 257 -8.39 -15.81 -8.48
C ASN A 257 -8.88 -16.75 -7.36
N SER A 258 -8.54 -16.43 -6.11
CA SER A 258 -8.93 -17.21 -4.93
C SER A 258 -10.41 -17.01 -4.52
N GLY A 259 -11.16 -16.15 -5.21
CA GLY A 259 -12.51 -15.76 -4.82
C GLY A 259 -12.56 -14.65 -3.77
N GLU A 260 -11.44 -13.96 -3.52
CA GLU A 260 -11.30 -12.90 -2.54
C GLU A 260 -12.32 -11.77 -2.75
N PHE A 261 -12.33 -11.15 -3.94
CA PHE A 261 -13.31 -10.10 -4.25
C PHE A 261 -14.74 -10.60 -4.01
N ALA A 262 -15.06 -11.82 -4.44
CA ALA A 262 -16.40 -12.38 -4.31
C ALA A 262 -16.79 -12.53 -2.83
N ALA A 263 -15.87 -12.95 -1.97
CA ALA A 263 -16.11 -13.07 -0.53
C ALA A 263 -16.38 -11.71 0.14
N PHE A 264 -15.60 -10.68 -0.18
CA PHE A 264 -15.81 -9.32 0.34
C PHE A 264 -17.07 -8.65 -0.25
N SER A 265 -17.41 -8.93 -1.50
CA SER A 265 -18.61 -8.39 -2.17
C SER A 265 -19.92 -9.04 -1.69
N GLU A 266 -19.86 -10.28 -1.20
CA GLU A 266 -21.01 -11.19 -1.00
C GLU A 266 -22.21 -10.56 -0.25
N LYS A 267 -21.93 -9.81 0.83
CA LYS A 267 -22.98 -9.23 1.69
C LYS A 267 -23.17 -7.73 1.49
N GLY A 268 -22.36 -7.11 0.64
CA GLY A 268 -22.41 -5.67 0.34
C GLY A 268 -22.07 -4.77 1.53
N ASP A 269 -21.44 -5.32 2.56
CA ASP A 269 -20.96 -4.63 3.75
C ASP A 269 -19.57 -4.05 3.54
N THR A 270 -18.71 -4.74 2.79
CA THR A 270 -17.44 -4.19 2.33
C THR A 270 -17.70 -3.19 1.20
N LEU A 271 -17.41 -1.92 1.46
CA LEU A 271 -17.65 -0.81 0.54
C LEU A 271 -16.51 -0.66 -0.46
N ALA A 272 -15.28 -1.00 -0.05
CA ALA A 272 -14.11 -0.84 -0.88
C ALA A 272 -12.92 -1.71 -0.48
N MET A 273 -12.02 -1.93 -1.45
CA MET A 273 -10.69 -2.51 -1.28
C MET A 273 -9.64 -1.53 -1.80
N PHE A 274 -8.63 -1.23 -1.00
CA PHE A 274 -7.56 -0.29 -1.34
C PHE A 274 -6.19 -0.93 -1.25
N PHE A 275 -5.38 -0.68 -2.28
CA PHE A 275 -4.12 -1.36 -2.55
C PHE A 275 -2.93 -0.39 -2.64
N GLY A 276 -1.73 -0.93 -2.44
CA GLY A 276 -0.45 -0.30 -2.80
C GLY A 276 0.19 -1.04 -3.98
N HIS A 277 1.44 -1.47 -3.81
CA HIS A 277 2.19 -2.42 -4.65
C HIS A 277 2.59 -1.88 -6.04
N ASP A 278 1.64 -1.35 -6.80
CA ASP A 278 1.86 -0.71 -8.08
C ASP A 278 2.03 0.80 -7.87
N HIS A 279 3.24 1.21 -7.50
CA HIS A 279 3.59 2.56 -7.02
C HIS A 279 3.13 3.70 -7.94
N ASN A 280 3.06 3.46 -9.25
CA ASN A 280 2.72 4.45 -10.25
C ASN A 280 1.23 4.44 -10.64
N ASN A 281 0.36 3.88 -9.81
CA ASN A 281 -1.07 3.89 -10.03
C ASN A 281 -1.79 4.69 -8.95
N SER A 282 -2.73 5.54 -9.36
CA SER A 282 -3.67 6.17 -8.46
C SER A 282 -4.99 6.33 -9.21
N PHE A 283 -6.01 5.58 -8.80
CA PHE A 283 -7.36 5.74 -9.33
C PHE A 283 -8.32 4.97 -8.43
N VAL A 284 -9.62 5.24 -8.59
CA VAL A 284 -10.68 4.49 -7.92
C VAL A 284 -11.69 4.08 -8.98
N SER A 285 -12.05 2.80 -9.03
CA SER A 285 -13.02 2.26 -9.97
C SER A 285 -14.13 1.52 -9.22
N ARG A 286 -15.38 1.70 -9.63
CA ARG A 286 -16.52 0.96 -9.09
C ARG A 286 -16.72 -0.33 -9.88
N ARG A 287 -16.58 -1.48 -9.22
CA ARG A 287 -16.88 -2.80 -9.78
C ARG A 287 -17.98 -3.44 -8.94
N GLY A 288 -19.17 -3.60 -9.52
CA GLY A 288 -20.34 -4.08 -8.80
C GLY A 288 -20.70 -3.17 -7.63
N ASN A 289 -20.83 -3.74 -6.43
CA ASN A 289 -21.15 -3.01 -5.21
C ASN A 289 -19.93 -2.37 -4.52
N MET A 290 -18.70 -2.70 -4.93
CA MET A 290 -17.47 -2.23 -4.28
C MET A 290 -16.68 -1.21 -5.10
N LEU A 291 -15.92 -0.37 -4.39
CA LEU A 291 -14.84 0.42 -4.98
C LEU A 291 -13.52 -0.35 -4.89
N LEU A 292 -12.74 -0.34 -5.97
CA LEU A 292 -11.37 -0.83 -6.01
C LEU A 292 -10.45 0.35 -6.27
N GLY A 293 -9.46 0.57 -5.42
CA GLY A 293 -8.62 1.76 -5.49
C GLY A 293 -7.13 1.49 -5.31
N TYR A 294 -6.31 2.19 -6.10
CA TYR A 294 -4.88 2.29 -5.85
C TYR A 294 -4.53 3.57 -5.10
N THR A 295 -3.57 3.43 -4.19
CA THR A 295 -2.81 4.53 -3.63
C THR A 295 -1.38 4.43 -4.11
N GLN A 296 -0.91 5.51 -4.73
CA GLN A 296 0.41 5.59 -5.29
C GLN A 296 1.51 5.63 -4.23
N GLY A 297 2.73 5.31 -4.63
CA GLY A 297 3.88 5.27 -3.73
C GLY A 297 4.23 6.63 -3.12
N CYS A 298 4.42 6.64 -1.81
CA CYS A 298 4.81 7.82 -1.03
C CYS A 298 6.34 8.05 -1.03
N GLY A 299 7.12 6.96 -1.15
CA GLY A 299 8.56 6.97 -0.93
C GLY A 299 9.41 7.66 -2.00
N PHE A 300 10.53 8.26 -1.59
CA PHE A 300 11.56 8.85 -2.47
C PHE A 300 12.83 7.99 -2.60
N ASN A 301 12.88 6.85 -1.90
CA ASN A 301 13.97 5.88 -1.99
C ASN A 301 13.71 4.73 -2.98
N VAL A 302 12.64 4.87 -3.75
CA VAL A 302 12.13 3.90 -4.71
C VAL A 302 11.50 4.59 -5.91
N TYR A 303 11.33 3.85 -7.01
CA TYR A 303 10.63 4.36 -8.20
C TYR A 303 9.20 4.82 -7.86
N GLY A 304 8.66 5.73 -8.67
CA GLY A 304 7.26 6.14 -8.53
C GLY A 304 6.93 7.44 -9.26
N PRO A 305 5.72 8.01 -9.05
CA PRO A 305 5.09 8.90 -10.04
C PRO A 305 5.52 10.36 -9.91
N ARG A 306 6.82 10.60 -9.69
CA ARG A 306 7.44 11.95 -9.67
C ARG A 306 6.82 12.83 -8.58
N LEU A 307 6.36 14.04 -8.92
CA LEU A 307 5.68 14.93 -7.98
C LEU A 307 4.24 14.48 -7.65
N ASN A 308 3.72 13.43 -8.29
CA ASN A 308 2.44 12.82 -7.93
C ASN A 308 2.58 11.75 -6.84
N ARG A 309 3.79 11.55 -6.27
CA ARG A 309 3.93 10.81 -5.00
C ARG A 309 2.95 11.37 -3.99
N GLY A 310 2.32 10.50 -3.22
CA GLY A 310 1.18 10.94 -2.42
C GLY A 310 0.79 9.99 -1.32
N VAL A 311 -0.25 10.42 -0.61
CA VAL A 311 -1.03 9.63 0.34
C VAL A 311 -2.50 9.74 -0.06
N ARG A 312 -3.33 8.79 0.38
CA ARG A 312 -4.78 8.82 0.15
C ARG A 312 -5.51 9.04 1.46
N ILE A 313 -6.49 9.95 1.44
CA ILE A 313 -7.33 10.29 2.59
C ILE A 313 -8.70 9.65 2.40
N PHE A 314 -9.30 9.21 3.51
CA PHE A 314 -10.66 8.71 3.61
C PHE A 314 -11.35 9.49 4.71
N ASP A 315 -12.48 10.09 4.39
CA ASP A 315 -13.33 10.79 5.35
C ASP A 315 -14.62 9.99 5.54
N LEU A 316 -14.82 9.52 6.77
CA LEU A 316 -15.98 8.77 7.23
C LEU A 316 -16.88 9.68 8.08
N SER A 317 -18.18 9.40 8.04
CA SER A 317 -19.21 10.07 8.85
C SER A 317 -19.94 9.06 9.71
N GLU A 318 -20.06 9.30 11.01
CA GLU A 318 -20.86 8.44 11.90
C GLU A 318 -22.33 8.43 11.48
N ALA A 319 -22.85 9.57 10.99
CA ALA A 319 -24.25 9.71 10.60
C ALA A 319 -24.60 8.99 9.28
N ASP A 320 -23.61 8.70 8.44
CA ASP A 320 -23.78 8.00 7.17
C ASP A 320 -22.60 7.05 6.91
N PRO A 321 -22.47 5.96 7.69
CA PRO A 321 -21.29 5.12 7.68
C PRO A 321 -21.19 4.25 6.42
N ARG A 322 -22.20 4.23 5.55
CA ARG A 322 -22.16 3.51 4.28
C ARG A 322 -21.61 4.35 3.12
N HIS A 323 -21.40 5.64 3.35
CA HIS A 323 -20.79 6.54 2.38
C HIS A 323 -19.50 7.11 2.97
N PHE A 324 -18.46 7.14 2.15
CA PHE A 324 -17.22 7.82 2.47
C PHE A 324 -16.74 8.61 1.26
N THR A 325 -15.91 9.62 1.52
CA THR A 325 -15.19 10.33 0.46
C THR A 325 -13.70 9.98 0.53
N THR A 326 -13.05 9.99 -0.63
CA THR A 326 -11.60 9.80 -0.70
C THR A 326 -10.98 10.78 -1.68
N TYR A 327 -9.75 11.20 -1.40
CA TYR A 327 -8.94 12.07 -2.25
C TYR A 327 -7.45 11.83 -1.97
N THR A 328 -6.56 12.37 -2.79
CA THR A 328 -5.11 12.28 -2.57
C THR A 328 -4.53 13.61 -2.12
N LEU A 329 -3.50 13.55 -1.26
CA LEU A 329 -2.57 14.66 -1.06
C LEU A 329 -1.27 14.28 -1.76
N LEU A 330 -0.87 15.09 -2.72
CA LEU A 330 0.30 14.86 -3.53
C LEU A 330 1.46 15.73 -3.04
N TYR A 331 2.69 15.28 -3.31
CA TYR A 331 3.88 16.08 -3.04
C TYR A 331 3.78 17.46 -3.71
N ARG A 332 3.29 17.52 -4.96
CA ARG A 332 3.08 18.78 -5.70
C ARG A 332 2.04 19.73 -5.07
N ASP A 333 1.19 19.24 -4.17
CA ASP A 333 0.17 20.06 -3.51
C ASP A 333 0.77 20.81 -2.30
N LEU A 334 1.90 20.33 -1.79
CA LEU A 334 2.58 20.87 -0.61
C LEU A 334 3.96 21.47 -0.93
N PHE A 335 4.59 21.00 -2.00
CA PHE A 335 5.97 21.31 -2.37
C PHE A 335 6.15 21.38 -3.88
N THR A 336 7.34 21.80 -4.31
CA THR A 336 7.74 21.86 -5.71
C THR A 336 9.01 21.04 -5.96
N ALA A 337 9.36 20.84 -7.23
CA ALA A 337 10.63 20.20 -7.58
C ALA A 337 11.89 20.92 -7.05
N LYS A 338 11.76 22.20 -6.63
CA LYS A 338 12.88 22.95 -6.05
C LYS A 338 13.18 22.51 -4.62
N ASP A 339 12.17 22.04 -3.90
CA ASP A 339 12.24 21.62 -2.49
C ASP A 339 12.88 20.24 -2.33
N ILE A 340 12.95 19.47 -3.42
CA ILE A 340 13.60 18.16 -3.45
C ILE A 340 15.09 18.31 -3.10
N GLN A 341 15.47 17.68 -2.00
CA GLN A 341 16.83 17.71 -1.47
C GLN A 341 17.74 16.80 -2.27
N ASN A 342 17.30 15.59 -2.62
CA ASN A 342 18.10 14.65 -3.40
C ASN A 342 17.67 14.57 -4.86
N LYS A 343 17.92 15.64 -5.62
CA LYS A 343 17.54 15.78 -7.03
C LYS A 343 18.03 14.64 -7.92
N ALA A 344 19.23 14.12 -7.65
CA ALA A 344 19.80 13.00 -8.41
C ALA A 344 19.02 11.70 -8.18
N LYS A 345 18.70 11.38 -6.91
CA LYS A 345 17.92 10.18 -6.55
C LYS A 345 16.48 10.29 -7.04
N TYR A 346 15.88 11.48 -6.90
CA TYR A 346 14.57 11.78 -7.45
C TYR A 346 14.52 11.59 -8.97
N LEU A 347 15.50 12.13 -9.71
CA LEU A 347 15.56 11.96 -11.16
C LEU A 347 15.69 10.48 -11.54
N LEU A 348 16.60 9.75 -10.88
CA LEU A 348 16.77 8.31 -11.10
C LEU A 348 15.44 7.56 -10.90
N TYR A 349 14.76 7.77 -9.78
CA TYR A 349 13.53 7.06 -9.45
C TYR A 349 12.28 7.56 -10.17
N SER A 350 12.34 8.72 -10.82
CA SER A 350 11.28 9.21 -11.71
C SER A 350 11.20 8.44 -13.03
N TYR A 351 12.28 7.74 -13.40
CA TYR A 351 12.41 7.00 -14.66
C TYR A 351 12.88 5.55 -14.46
N ALA A 352 13.10 5.15 -13.21
CA ALA A 352 13.47 3.77 -12.92
C ALA A 352 12.31 2.85 -13.31
N PRO A 353 12.58 1.74 -14.00
CA PRO A 353 11.56 0.74 -14.30
C PRO A 353 11.00 0.12 -13.01
N PRO A 354 9.72 -0.30 -13.01
CA PRO A 354 9.11 -0.94 -11.83
C PRO A 354 9.75 -2.29 -11.49
N SER A 355 10.29 -3.00 -12.49
CA SER A 355 10.99 -4.27 -12.29
C SER A 355 12.08 -4.51 -13.35
N VAL A 356 13.04 -5.39 -13.06
CA VAL A 356 14.04 -5.82 -14.06
C VAL A 356 13.37 -6.47 -15.28
N GLU A 357 12.28 -7.21 -15.06
CA GLU A 357 11.51 -7.85 -16.13
C GLU A 357 10.92 -6.83 -17.11
N SER A 358 10.47 -5.67 -16.61
CA SER A 358 9.93 -4.59 -17.46
C SER A 358 10.95 -4.03 -18.46
N VAL A 359 12.26 -4.15 -18.18
CA VAL A 359 13.34 -3.70 -19.07
C VAL A 359 13.97 -4.80 -19.91
N LEU A 360 13.77 -6.10 -19.57
CA LEU A 360 14.35 -7.23 -20.32
C LEU A 360 14.04 -7.20 -21.83
N PRO A 361 12.82 -6.91 -22.31
CA PRO A 361 12.53 -6.84 -23.74
C PRO A 361 13.31 -5.72 -24.45
N THR A 362 13.52 -4.59 -23.78
CA THR A 362 14.27 -3.43 -24.30
C THR A 362 15.77 -3.73 -24.34
N LEU A 363 16.30 -4.38 -23.29
CA LEU A 363 17.70 -4.82 -23.23
C LEU A 363 18.02 -5.88 -24.29
N LYS A 364 17.09 -6.83 -24.54
CA LYS A 364 17.22 -7.81 -25.63
C LYS A 364 17.23 -7.14 -27.02
N LYS A 365 16.49 -6.05 -27.21
CA LYS A 365 16.44 -5.29 -28.49
C LYS A 365 17.66 -4.39 -28.72
N LEU A 366 18.28 -3.85 -27.66
CA LEU A 366 19.41 -2.92 -27.76
C LEU A 366 20.79 -3.60 -27.78
N GLY A 367 20.85 -4.92 -27.55
CA GLY A 367 22.11 -5.67 -27.50
C GLY A 367 22.91 -5.46 -26.21
N ALA A 368 23.80 -6.41 -25.90
CA ALA A 368 24.50 -6.52 -24.60
C ALA A 368 25.31 -5.27 -24.19
N ALA A 369 25.77 -4.46 -25.14
CA ALA A 369 26.57 -3.26 -24.87
C ALA A 369 25.78 -2.12 -24.20
N ALA A 370 24.49 -1.96 -24.54
CA ALA A 370 23.63 -0.94 -23.92
C ALA A 370 23.22 -1.33 -22.48
N ALA A 371 23.04 -2.64 -22.24
CA ALA A 371 22.74 -3.19 -20.92
C ALA A 371 23.88 -2.97 -19.91
N ALA A 372 25.12 -3.18 -20.34
CA ALA A 372 26.32 -2.93 -19.52
C ALA A 372 26.51 -1.44 -19.21
N ALA A 373 26.15 -0.54 -20.14
CA ALA A 373 26.26 0.90 -19.92
C ALA A 373 25.22 1.45 -18.92
N ALA A 374 23.98 0.92 -18.94
CA ALA A 374 22.93 1.34 -18.00
C ALA A 374 23.22 0.86 -16.56
N VAL A 375 23.65 -0.39 -16.40
CA VAL A 375 24.02 -0.97 -15.10
C VAL A 375 25.37 -0.41 -14.61
N GLY A 376 26.35 -0.30 -15.50
CA GLY A 376 27.67 0.26 -15.21
C GLY A 376 27.66 1.75 -14.90
N GLY A 377 26.79 2.53 -15.56
CA GLY A 377 26.63 3.97 -15.28
C GLY A 377 26.05 4.23 -13.88
N ALA A 378 25.10 3.41 -13.43
CA ALA A 378 24.56 3.47 -12.07
C ALA A 378 25.63 3.06 -11.03
N ALA A 379 26.40 2.01 -11.30
CA ALA A 379 27.49 1.57 -10.43
C ALA A 379 28.64 2.59 -10.35
N TYR A 380 29.00 3.21 -11.48
CA TYR A 380 30.06 4.24 -11.54
C TYR A 380 29.66 5.54 -10.82
N ALA A 381 28.40 5.97 -10.95
CA ALA A 381 27.86 7.11 -10.23
C ALA A 381 27.83 6.88 -8.70
N LEU A 382 27.60 5.65 -8.26
CA LEU A 382 27.68 5.23 -6.86
C LEU A 382 29.13 5.16 -6.35
N TRP A 383 30.07 4.71 -7.19
CA TRP A 383 31.50 4.64 -6.87
C TRP A 383 32.14 6.03 -6.74
N LYS A 384 31.81 6.96 -7.64
CA LYS A 384 32.38 8.33 -7.63
C LYS A 384 31.93 9.17 -6.42
N LYS A 385 30.83 8.80 -5.74
CA LYS A 385 30.37 9.43 -4.48
C LYS A 385 31.07 8.91 -3.22
N ARG A 386 31.92 7.88 -3.32
CA ARG A 386 32.70 7.32 -2.20
C ARG A 386 34.15 7.83 -2.17
N ARG A 387 34.50 8.80 -3.00
CA ARG A 387 35.79 9.52 -2.99
C ARG A 387 35.59 10.96 -2.58
#